data_AF-A0A9X2BEK0-F1
#
_entry.id   AF-A0A9X2BEK0-F1
#
_cell.length_a   1.000
_cell.length_b   1.000
_cell.length_c   1.000
_cell.angle_alpha   90.00
_cell.angle_beta   90.00
_cell.angle_gamma   90.00
#
_symmetry.space_group_name_H-M   'P 1'
#
loop_
_entity.id
_entity.type
_entity.pdbx_description
1 polymer ?
#
loop_
_entity_poly.entity_id
_entity_poly.type
_entity_poly.pdbx_seq_one_letter_code
_entity_poly.pdbx_strand_id
1 'polypeptide(L)'
;MKKDWLEPINSYVKVEIRGENIEDFINECLAQNISIWNLRRTNENAVTACLYTKNIKGFRPLLKQTGCKIRFIEKNGLPFWAARMWRRNGLILGLAGFLVILFLLSNMVWNINVTGANPKTEYQLLKAAKELGIKKGKFIFLLPNVRQLQQQLTNAMDNVTWIGVSLNGTTYNFQVVEKEIPKRKEALSPRHLVAKKDAVIYDMFVEKGQPVVSPHQFVYKGALLVSGYIGKEGKTKLVPAKGVVLGETWYTTNVTIPLATKFQTYTGNTVTQHKLRLFGLRIPIWGWKDGEYKSKEVSENETPLKFWKWTLPVSFIKKEIRETDGVKRVYTKEEAVQAGRAMAKKEVRKLLAHDARIKEEKILRQSVSNGKVNLSMHYQVIENIASEQPILIQQGD
;
A
#
# COMPACT_ATOMS: atom_id res chain seq x y z
N MET A 1 61.09 8.35 3.89
CA MET A 1 60.49 9.06 2.73
C MET A 1 59.12 9.60 3.12
N LYS A 2 59.05 10.83 3.64
CA LYS A 2 57.77 11.54 3.80
C LYS A 2 57.43 12.14 2.43
N LYS A 3 56.37 11.65 1.81
CA LYS A 3 55.76 12.30 0.64
C LYS A 3 55.10 13.58 1.17
N ASP A 4 55.78 14.70 1.04
CA ASP A 4 55.20 15.99 1.39
C ASP A 4 54.07 16.29 0.40
N TRP A 5 52.85 16.13 0.86
CA TRP A 5 51.59 16.42 0.17
C TRP A 5 51.44 17.91 -0.26
N LEU A 6 52.46 18.74 0.01
CA LEU A 6 52.58 20.14 -0.38
C LEU A 6 53.37 20.38 -1.68
N GLU A 7 53.92 19.34 -2.31
CA GLU A 7 54.57 19.43 -3.63
C GLU A 7 53.76 20.20 -4.70
N PRO A 8 52.42 20.10 -4.84
CA PRO A 8 51.68 20.83 -5.88
C PRO A 8 51.58 22.34 -5.64
N ILE A 9 51.85 22.83 -4.43
CA ILE A 9 51.78 24.27 -4.08
C ILE A 9 53.10 24.98 -4.44
N ASN A 10 54.23 24.27 -4.40
CA ASN A 10 55.52 24.83 -4.76
C ASN A 10 55.73 24.74 -6.28
N SER A 11 55.66 25.89 -6.97
CA SER A 11 56.04 25.95 -8.39
C SER A 11 57.47 25.48 -8.60
N TYR A 12 57.68 24.64 -9.61
CA TYR A 12 59.00 24.13 -10.00
C TYR A 12 59.27 24.42 -11.47
N VAL A 13 60.54 24.51 -11.82
CA VAL A 13 60.97 24.83 -13.17
C VAL A 13 61.91 23.74 -13.63
N LYS A 14 61.69 23.26 -14.84
CA LYS A 14 62.61 22.35 -15.52
C LYS A 14 63.65 23.19 -16.23
N VAL A 15 64.91 22.97 -15.88
CA VAL A 15 66.05 23.65 -16.49
C VAL A 15 66.95 22.67 -17.20
N GLU A 16 67.62 23.17 -18.23
CA GLU A 16 68.80 22.59 -18.83
C GLU A 16 70.02 23.32 -18.25
N ILE A 17 70.97 22.57 -17.69
CA ILE A 17 72.26 23.08 -17.22
C ILE A 17 73.30 22.59 -18.22
N ARG A 18 74.11 23.51 -18.75
CA ARG A 18 75.18 23.23 -19.71
C ARG A 18 76.52 23.73 -19.19
N GLY A 19 77.54 22.89 -19.20
CA GLY A 19 78.87 23.23 -18.73
C GLY A 19 79.80 22.01 -18.72
N GLU A 20 81.09 22.25 -18.54
CA GLU A 20 82.10 21.19 -18.44
C GLU A 20 82.13 20.59 -17.01
N ASN A 21 81.88 21.40 -15.98
CA ASN A 21 81.92 20.99 -14.56
C ASN A 21 80.51 20.84 -13.95
N ILE A 22 79.68 19.98 -14.53
CA ILE A 22 78.28 19.77 -14.07
C ILE A 22 78.23 19.01 -12.73
N GLU A 23 79.19 18.12 -12.49
CA GLU A 23 79.24 17.31 -11.27
C GLU A 23 79.53 18.18 -10.04
N ASP A 24 80.49 19.11 -10.15
CA ASP A 24 80.78 20.10 -9.11
C ASP A 24 79.57 20.99 -8.81
N PHE A 25 78.83 21.36 -9.85
CA PHE A 25 77.60 22.14 -9.69
C PHE A 25 76.52 21.37 -8.91
N ILE A 26 76.36 20.07 -9.18
CA ILE A 26 75.40 19.23 -8.45
C ILE A 26 75.82 19.09 -6.97
N ASN A 27 77.11 18.90 -6.72
CA ASN A 27 77.66 18.77 -5.36
C ASN A 27 77.47 20.05 -4.54
N GLU A 28 77.73 21.23 -5.13
CA GLU A 28 77.49 22.52 -4.49
C GLU A 28 76.01 22.78 -4.20
N CYS A 29 75.13 22.36 -5.10
CA CYS A 29 73.69 22.45 -4.86
C CYS A 29 73.24 21.58 -3.69
N LEU A 30 73.81 20.38 -3.55
CA LEU A 30 73.55 19.52 -2.40
C LEU A 30 74.12 20.11 -1.10
N ALA A 31 75.33 20.69 -1.15
CA ALA A 31 75.97 21.34 0.00
C ALA A 31 75.15 22.54 0.53
N GLN A 32 74.50 23.30 -0.35
CA GLN A 32 73.65 24.44 0.01
C GLN A 32 72.18 24.05 0.30
N ASN A 33 71.88 22.75 0.46
CA ASN A 33 70.52 22.23 0.67
C ASN A 33 69.50 22.66 -0.41
N ILE A 34 69.97 22.88 -1.65
CA ILE A 34 69.09 23.18 -2.78
C ILE A 34 68.56 21.87 -3.33
N SER A 35 67.27 21.61 -3.11
CA SER A 35 66.62 20.40 -3.62
C SER A 35 66.55 20.41 -5.15
N ILE A 36 67.27 19.48 -5.77
CA ILE A 36 67.22 19.16 -7.21
C ILE A 36 66.71 17.73 -7.35
N TRP A 37 65.77 17.51 -8.28
CA TRP A 37 65.23 16.18 -8.56
C TRP A 37 65.02 15.96 -10.06
N ASN A 38 64.77 14.71 -10.45
CA ASN A 38 64.62 14.28 -11.84
C ASN A 38 65.80 14.70 -12.74
N LEU A 39 67.03 14.48 -12.27
CA LEU A 39 68.22 14.68 -13.10
C LEU A 39 68.23 13.67 -14.25
N ARG A 40 68.29 14.16 -15.48
CA ARG A 40 68.50 13.34 -16.68
C ARG A 40 69.60 13.95 -17.52
N ARG A 41 70.66 13.17 -17.77
CA ARG A 41 71.74 13.57 -18.67
C ARG A 41 71.23 13.58 -20.10
N THR A 42 71.42 14.69 -20.81
CA THR A 42 70.96 14.86 -22.19
C THR A 42 72.13 14.76 -23.15
N ASN A 43 73.27 15.40 -22.82
CA ASN A 43 74.55 15.29 -23.55
C ASN A 43 75.72 15.18 -22.55
N GLU A 44 76.95 14.94 -23.03
CA GLU A 44 78.15 14.89 -22.18
C GLU A 44 78.31 16.15 -21.31
N ASN A 45 78.01 17.32 -21.88
CA ASN A 45 78.07 18.63 -21.22
C ASN A 45 76.67 19.25 -20.96
N ALA A 46 75.61 18.43 -20.85
CA ALA A 46 74.26 18.94 -20.54
C ALA A 46 73.41 18.00 -19.68
N VAL A 47 72.84 18.54 -18.60
CA VAL A 47 71.91 17.82 -17.70
C VAL A 47 70.61 18.60 -17.56
N THR A 48 69.48 17.91 -17.64
CA THR A 48 68.18 18.47 -17.30
C THR A 48 67.81 18.15 -15.87
N ALA A 49 67.29 19.12 -15.14
CA ALA A 49 66.91 18.97 -13.74
C ALA A 49 65.69 19.82 -13.38
N CYS A 50 64.93 19.39 -12.38
CA CYS A 50 63.83 20.15 -11.81
C CYS A 50 64.27 20.84 -10.51
N LEU A 51 63.87 22.10 -10.36
CA LEU A 51 64.15 22.91 -9.16
C LEU A 51 62.95 23.75 -8.75
N TYR A 52 62.81 23.95 -7.45
CA TYR A 52 61.77 24.83 -6.92
C TYR A 52 62.03 26.29 -7.28
N THR A 53 60.98 27.01 -7.66
CA THR A 53 61.02 28.45 -7.99
C THR A 53 61.60 29.33 -6.87
N LYS A 54 61.36 28.96 -5.61
CA LYS A 54 61.90 29.65 -4.42
C LYS A 54 63.43 29.64 -4.39
N ASN A 55 64.05 28.58 -4.90
CA ASN A 55 65.50 28.36 -4.84
C ASN A 55 66.24 28.97 -6.05
N ILE A 56 65.53 29.51 -7.05
CA ILE A 56 66.14 30.12 -8.25
C ILE A 56 67.09 31.27 -7.89
N LYS A 57 66.81 32.03 -6.83
CA LYS A 57 67.66 33.16 -6.42
C LYS A 57 69.02 32.68 -5.85
N GLY A 58 69.02 31.61 -5.05
CA GLY A 58 70.25 30.99 -4.51
C GLY A 58 71.02 30.16 -5.55
N PHE A 59 70.37 29.80 -6.66
CA PHE A 59 70.97 29.05 -7.76
C PHE A 59 71.87 29.90 -8.67
N ARG A 60 71.65 31.23 -8.74
CA ARG A 60 72.39 32.13 -9.65
C ARG A 60 73.88 32.33 -9.30
N PRO A 61 74.28 32.46 -8.02
CA PRO A 61 75.70 32.57 -7.64
C PRO A 61 76.49 31.29 -7.97
N LEU A 62 75.89 30.12 -7.74
CA LEU A 62 76.50 28.81 -7.98
C LEU A 62 76.89 28.61 -9.45
N LEU A 63 76.04 29.07 -10.37
CA LEU A 63 76.33 29.00 -11.81
C LEU A 63 77.52 29.85 -12.24
N LYS A 64 77.73 30.99 -11.55
CA LYS A 64 78.88 31.85 -11.81
C LYS A 64 80.18 31.25 -11.29
N GLN A 65 80.12 30.49 -10.19
CA GLN A 65 81.28 29.81 -9.59
C GLN A 65 81.72 28.59 -10.40
N THR A 66 80.79 27.82 -10.96
CA THR A 66 81.09 26.59 -11.70
C THR A 66 81.15 26.76 -13.22
N GLY A 67 81.00 27.99 -13.73
CA GLY A 67 81.04 28.30 -15.17
C GLY A 67 79.87 27.72 -15.99
N CYS A 68 78.83 27.20 -15.34
CA CYS A 68 77.69 26.57 -15.98
C CYS A 68 76.63 27.59 -16.45
N LYS A 69 75.97 27.32 -17.58
CA LYS A 69 74.86 28.11 -18.13
C LYS A 69 73.53 27.40 -17.94
N ILE A 70 72.47 28.17 -17.69
CA ILE A 70 71.10 27.65 -17.57
C ILE A 70 70.23 28.10 -18.71
N ARG A 71 69.40 27.17 -19.19
CA ARG A 71 68.23 27.43 -20.01
C ARG A 71 66.96 26.93 -19.31
N PHE A 72 65.96 27.80 -19.19
CA PHE A 72 64.64 27.40 -18.68
C PHE A 72 63.85 26.71 -19.81
N ILE A 73 63.45 25.45 -19.59
CA ILE A 73 62.72 24.65 -20.58
C ILE A 73 61.21 24.78 -20.34
N GLU A 74 60.75 24.46 -19.12
CA GLU A 74 59.33 24.43 -18.78
C GLU A 74 59.09 25.06 -17.40
N LYS A 75 58.01 25.83 -17.28
CA LYS A 75 57.57 26.46 -16.02
C LYS A 75 56.29 25.78 -15.56
N ASN A 76 56.37 24.97 -14.51
CA ASN A 76 55.24 24.17 -14.04
C ASN A 76 54.84 24.58 -12.61
N GLY A 77 53.53 24.66 -12.34
CA GLY A 77 53.01 24.95 -11.02
C GLY A 77 51.71 25.74 -11.03
N LEU A 78 50.98 25.68 -9.92
CA LEU A 78 49.72 26.39 -9.69
C LEU A 78 49.76 27.89 -10.02
N PRO A 79 50.77 28.69 -9.62
CA PRO A 79 50.76 30.13 -9.91
C PRO A 79 50.93 30.44 -11.41
N PHE A 80 51.69 29.65 -12.16
CA PHE A 80 51.85 29.83 -13.61
C PHE A 80 50.60 29.37 -14.38
N TRP A 81 49.94 28.31 -13.91
CA TRP A 81 48.67 27.85 -14.46
C TRP A 81 47.54 28.85 -14.18
N ALA A 82 47.43 29.36 -12.95
CA ALA A 82 46.47 30.39 -12.57
C ALA A 82 46.67 31.68 -13.39
N ALA A 83 47.90 32.17 -13.56
CA ALA A 83 48.19 33.34 -14.39
C ALA A 83 47.85 33.13 -15.88
N ARG A 84 47.97 31.89 -16.39
CA ARG A 84 47.54 31.53 -17.75
C ARG A 84 46.01 31.45 -17.86
N MET A 85 45.34 30.98 -16.81
CA MET A 85 43.88 30.91 -16.72
C MET A 85 43.23 32.29 -16.56
N TRP A 86 43.87 33.21 -15.84
CA TRP A 86 43.44 34.62 -15.71
C TRP A 86 43.44 35.40 -17.02
N ARG A 87 44.22 34.97 -18.01
CA ARG A 87 44.16 35.53 -19.38
C ARG A 87 42.97 35.01 -20.20
N ARG A 88 42.28 33.97 -19.72
CA ARG A 88 41.12 33.34 -20.36
C ARG A 88 39.84 33.71 -19.62
N ASN A 89 39.46 34.99 -19.68
CA ASN A 89 38.30 35.54 -18.98
C ASN A 89 37.00 34.75 -19.24
N GLY A 90 36.82 34.21 -20.45
CA GLY A 90 35.66 33.39 -20.80
C GLY A 90 35.52 32.10 -19.98
N LEU A 91 36.62 31.42 -19.63
CA LEU A 91 36.57 30.21 -18.81
C LEU A 91 36.26 30.53 -17.35
N ILE A 92 36.82 31.62 -16.82
CA ILE A 92 36.56 32.05 -15.44
C ILE A 92 35.12 32.52 -15.29
N LEU A 93 34.62 33.33 -16.25
CA LEU A 93 33.23 33.76 -16.28
C LEU A 93 32.28 32.57 -16.45
N GLY A 94 32.61 31.61 -17.31
CA GLY A 94 31.82 30.39 -17.47
C GLY A 94 31.77 29.54 -16.19
N LEU A 95 32.91 29.37 -15.51
CA LEU A 95 32.97 28.63 -14.24
C LEU A 95 32.20 29.36 -13.13
N ALA A 96 32.37 30.68 -13.02
CA ALA A 96 31.62 31.49 -12.06
C ALA A 96 30.11 31.43 -12.34
N GLY A 97 29.70 31.58 -13.61
CA GLY A 97 28.31 31.46 -14.03
C GLY A 97 27.73 30.07 -13.75
N PHE A 98 28.50 29.01 -14.01
CA PHE A 98 28.12 27.64 -13.68
C PHE A 98 27.88 27.46 -12.17
N LEU A 99 28.77 27.98 -11.32
CA LEU A 99 28.59 27.92 -9.87
C LEU A 99 27.37 28.73 -9.39
N VAL A 100 27.12 29.90 -9.98
CA VAL A 100 25.91 30.69 -9.68
C VAL A 100 24.65 29.94 -10.08
N ILE A 101 24.63 29.34 -11.28
CA ILE A 101 23.49 28.54 -11.76
C ILE A 101 23.28 27.33 -10.85
N LEU A 102 24.34 26.62 -10.48
CA LEU A 102 24.27 25.47 -9.58
C LEU A 102 23.72 25.89 -8.20
N PHE A 103 24.18 27.02 -7.66
CA PHE A 103 23.66 27.56 -6.40
C PHE A 103 22.17 27.91 -6.49
N LEU A 104 21.72 28.54 -7.58
CA LEU A 104 20.33 28.88 -7.81
C LEU A 104 19.45 27.62 -7.94
N LEU A 105 19.88 26.64 -8.73
CA LEU A 105 19.15 25.39 -8.95
C LEU A 105 19.10 24.53 -7.69
N SER A 106 20.17 24.54 -6.88
CA SER A 106 20.23 23.83 -5.60
C SER A 106 19.33 24.45 -4.54
N ASN A 107 19.00 25.74 -4.66
CA ASN A 107 18.13 26.47 -3.73
C ASN A 107 16.72 26.70 -4.32
N MET A 108 16.29 25.89 -5.29
CA MET A 108 14.99 26.02 -5.91
C MET A 108 14.06 24.85 -5.53
N VAL A 109 12.78 25.15 -5.33
CA VAL A 109 11.75 24.14 -5.08
C VAL A 109 11.42 23.40 -6.37
N TRP A 110 11.82 22.14 -6.46
CA TRP A 110 11.53 21.30 -7.63
C TRP A 110 10.27 20.47 -7.45
N ASN A 111 10.07 19.92 -6.25
CA ASN A 111 8.96 19.04 -5.98
C ASN A 111 8.24 19.39 -4.68
N ILE A 112 6.94 19.09 -4.65
CA ILE A 112 6.06 19.25 -3.51
C ILE A 112 5.31 17.94 -3.38
N ASN A 113 5.51 17.25 -2.27
CA ASN A 113 4.90 15.96 -2.00
C ASN A 113 3.95 16.08 -0.80
N VAL A 114 2.79 15.44 -0.88
CA VAL A 114 1.78 15.44 0.18
C VAL A 114 1.47 13.99 0.54
N THR A 115 1.56 13.65 1.82
CA THR A 115 1.26 12.32 2.35
C THR A 115 0.20 12.40 3.45
N GLY A 116 -0.66 11.38 3.54
CA GLY A 116 -1.69 11.29 4.59
C GLY A 116 -2.94 12.16 4.38
N ALA A 117 -3.12 12.77 3.21
CA ALA A 117 -4.28 13.58 2.88
C ALA A 117 -5.22 12.87 1.88
N ASN A 118 -6.53 13.05 2.04
CA ASN A 118 -7.51 12.75 0.99
C ASN A 118 -7.35 13.75 -0.18
N PRO A 119 -7.60 13.38 -1.45
CA PRO A 119 -7.56 14.29 -2.60
C PRO A 119 -8.18 15.68 -2.40
N LYS A 120 -9.29 15.79 -1.65
CA LYS A 120 -9.92 17.08 -1.35
C LYS A 120 -9.04 17.95 -0.42
N THR A 121 -8.51 17.35 0.65
CA THR A 121 -7.64 17.99 1.62
C THR A 121 -6.29 18.36 1.00
N GLU A 122 -5.73 17.47 0.17
CA GLU A 122 -4.50 17.72 -0.59
C GLU A 122 -4.63 18.96 -1.49
N TYR A 123 -5.73 19.07 -2.23
CA TYR A 123 -5.98 20.24 -3.08
C TYR A 123 -6.05 21.55 -2.26
N GLN A 124 -6.73 21.52 -1.12
CA GLN A 124 -6.82 22.68 -0.22
C GLN A 124 -5.45 23.06 0.33
N LEU A 125 -4.67 22.08 0.76
CA LEU A 125 -3.31 22.29 1.25
C LEU A 125 -2.41 22.92 0.18
N LEU A 126 -2.41 22.37 -1.04
CA LEU A 126 -1.62 22.90 -2.14
C LEU A 126 -2.03 24.33 -2.50
N LYS A 127 -3.32 24.66 -2.40
CA LYS A 127 -3.82 26.03 -2.60
C LYS A 127 -3.30 26.97 -1.50
N ALA A 128 -3.41 26.60 -0.22
CA ALA A 128 -2.91 27.38 0.89
C ALA A 128 -1.38 27.56 0.83
N ALA A 129 -0.64 26.50 0.51
CA ALA A 129 0.81 26.55 0.33
C ALA A 129 1.21 27.49 -0.83
N LYS A 130 0.42 27.49 -1.92
CA LYS A 130 0.61 28.39 -3.06
C LYS A 130 0.37 29.86 -2.68
N GLU A 131 -0.59 30.15 -1.80
CA GLU A 131 -0.85 31.50 -1.27
C GLU A 131 0.30 31.98 -0.37
N LEU A 132 0.92 31.08 0.40
CA LEU A 132 2.13 31.34 1.18
C LEU A 132 3.43 31.40 0.35
N GLY A 133 3.32 31.29 -0.98
CA GLY A 133 4.44 31.42 -1.91
C GLY A 133 5.19 30.12 -2.22
N ILE A 134 4.83 28.99 -1.62
CA ILE A 134 5.44 27.68 -1.92
C ILE A 134 4.91 27.20 -3.27
N LYS A 135 5.74 27.33 -4.30
CA LYS A 135 5.44 26.89 -5.67
C LYS A 135 6.69 26.27 -6.30
N LYS A 136 6.48 25.35 -7.23
CA LYS A 136 7.56 24.83 -8.07
C LYS A 136 8.26 26.00 -8.78
N GLY A 137 9.58 26.04 -8.74
CA GLY A 137 10.41 27.10 -9.31
C GLY A 137 10.70 28.30 -8.39
N LYS A 138 10.19 28.32 -7.16
CA LYS A 138 10.53 29.40 -6.20
C LYS A 138 11.83 29.10 -5.47
N PHE A 139 12.58 30.15 -5.15
CA PHE A 139 13.79 30.01 -4.36
C PHE A 139 13.47 29.81 -2.88
N ILE A 140 14.12 28.82 -2.28
CA ILE A 140 13.91 28.38 -0.90
C ILE A 140 14.28 29.49 0.09
N PHE A 141 15.33 30.25 -0.18
CA PHE A 141 15.80 31.33 0.71
C PHE A 141 14.84 32.54 0.79
N LEU A 142 13.90 32.67 -0.15
CA LEU A 142 12.86 33.72 -0.13
C LEU A 142 11.61 33.28 0.62
N LEU A 143 11.50 32.00 0.98
CA LEU A 143 10.33 31.43 1.63
C LEU A 143 10.42 31.56 3.15
N PRO A 144 9.26 31.58 3.86
CA PRO A 144 9.24 31.62 5.31
C PRO A 144 9.88 30.37 5.92
N ASN A 145 10.27 30.47 7.20
CA ASN A 145 10.82 29.33 7.93
C ASN A 145 9.80 28.18 7.98
N VAL A 146 10.28 26.94 7.88
CA VAL A 146 9.47 25.71 7.96
C VAL A 146 8.50 25.72 9.14
N ARG A 147 8.91 26.22 10.31
CA ARG A 147 8.03 26.30 11.49
C ARG A 147 6.87 27.27 11.29
N GLN A 148 7.12 28.42 10.67
CA GLN A 148 6.08 29.42 10.39
C GLN A 148 5.10 28.89 9.35
N LEU A 149 5.61 28.24 8.29
CA LEU A 149 4.78 27.56 7.29
C LEU A 149 3.88 26.51 7.92
N GLN A 150 4.43 25.69 8.82
CA GLN A 150 3.67 24.66 9.54
C GLN A 150 2.49 25.27 10.31
N GLN A 151 2.76 26.32 11.09
CA GLN A 151 1.75 26.98 11.90
C GLN A 151 0.67 27.65 11.04
N GLN A 152 1.07 28.37 9.99
CA GLN A 152 0.13 29.06 9.09
C GLN A 152 -0.77 28.06 8.33
N LEU A 153 -0.20 26.97 7.81
CA LEU A 153 -0.98 25.96 7.10
C LEU A 153 -1.94 25.21 8.03
N THR A 154 -1.48 24.87 9.25
CA THR A 154 -2.35 24.20 10.24
C THR A 154 -3.51 25.10 10.67
N ASN A 155 -3.27 26.40 10.83
CA ASN A 155 -4.30 27.37 11.21
C ASN A 155 -5.27 27.70 10.06
N ALA A 156 -4.85 27.57 8.80
CA ALA A 156 -5.69 27.86 7.64
C ALA A 156 -6.70 26.74 7.33
N MET A 157 -6.54 25.55 7.91
CA MET A 157 -7.32 24.37 7.57
C MET A 157 -8.04 23.80 8.80
N ASP A 158 -9.36 23.96 8.87
CA ASP A 158 -10.15 23.46 10.00
C ASP A 158 -10.32 21.94 10.02
N ASN A 159 -10.16 21.27 8.88
CA ASN A 159 -10.36 19.83 8.69
C ASN A 159 -9.14 18.97 9.03
N VAL A 160 -8.01 19.57 9.44
CA VAL A 160 -6.78 18.86 9.79
C VAL A 160 -6.45 19.04 11.27
N THR A 161 -5.90 18.01 11.89
CA THR A 161 -5.44 18.02 13.27
C THR A 161 -4.06 18.65 13.35
N TRP A 162 -3.20 18.28 12.40
CA TRP A 162 -1.83 18.75 12.31
C TRP A 162 -1.30 18.57 10.90
N ILE A 163 -0.45 19.50 10.46
CA ILE A 163 0.31 19.40 9.22
C ILE A 163 1.79 19.46 9.61
N GLY A 164 2.56 18.44 9.23
CA GLY A 164 4.02 18.45 9.29
C GLY A 164 4.61 19.01 8.01
N VAL A 165 5.58 19.92 8.14
CA VAL A 165 6.33 20.46 6.99
C VAL A 165 7.79 20.09 7.16
N SER A 166 8.39 19.48 6.13
CA SER A 166 9.83 19.20 6.11
C SER A 166 10.41 19.55 4.73
N LEU A 167 11.64 20.06 4.74
CA LEU A 167 12.39 20.40 3.54
C LEU A 167 13.56 19.42 3.39
N ASN A 168 13.50 18.56 2.37
CA ASN A 168 14.56 17.60 2.05
C ASN A 168 15.25 18.05 0.76
N GLY A 169 16.36 18.77 0.88
CA GLY A 169 17.06 19.37 -0.26
C GLY A 169 16.16 20.36 -1.00
N THR A 170 15.72 19.99 -2.20
CA THR A 170 14.87 20.80 -3.09
C THR A 170 13.39 20.41 -3.09
N THR A 171 12.99 19.48 -2.20
CA THR A 171 11.62 18.96 -2.12
C THR A 171 10.97 19.30 -0.79
N TYR A 172 9.78 19.90 -0.86
CA TYR A 172 8.91 20.08 0.30
C TYR A 172 8.03 18.84 0.49
N ASN A 173 8.06 18.26 1.69
CA ASN A 173 7.17 17.16 2.06
C ASN A 173 6.20 17.64 3.14
N PHE A 174 4.91 17.49 2.84
CA PHE A 174 3.81 17.77 3.76
C PHE A 174 3.21 16.46 4.25
N GLN A 175 3.13 16.30 5.57
CA GLN A 175 2.47 15.16 6.20
C GLN A 175 1.20 15.65 6.88
N VAL A 176 0.04 15.20 6.42
CA VAL A 176 -1.25 15.64 6.93
C VAL A 176 -1.84 14.57 7.85
N VAL A 177 -2.34 15.01 9.00
CA VAL A 177 -3.19 14.18 9.88
C VAL A 177 -4.57 14.83 9.90
N GLU A 178 -5.54 14.18 9.27
CA GLU A 178 -6.92 14.68 9.18
C GLU A 178 -7.63 14.59 10.53
N LYS A 179 -8.64 15.44 10.74
CA LYS A 179 -9.55 15.31 11.89
C LYS A 179 -10.60 14.24 11.58
N GLU A 180 -10.70 13.23 12.44
CA GLU A 180 -11.83 12.30 12.43
C GLU A 180 -13.05 12.99 13.05
N ILE A 181 -13.85 13.66 12.22
CA ILE A 181 -15.14 14.19 12.66
C ILE A 181 -16.10 13.01 12.72
N PRO A 182 -16.67 12.65 13.89
CA PRO A 182 -17.67 11.60 13.95
C PRO A 182 -18.84 12.01 13.06
N LYS A 183 -19.17 11.19 12.06
CA LYS A 183 -20.30 11.44 11.17
C LYS A 183 -21.52 11.73 12.04
N ARG A 184 -22.09 12.93 11.91
CA ARG A 184 -23.33 13.32 12.57
C ARG A 184 -24.37 12.27 12.16
N LYS A 185 -24.79 11.42 13.11
CA LYS A 185 -25.79 10.38 12.84
C LYS A 185 -27.01 11.10 12.26
N GLU A 186 -27.42 10.69 11.07
CA GLU A 186 -28.59 11.25 10.40
C GLU A 186 -29.78 11.22 11.37
N ALA A 187 -30.53 12.31 11.44
CA ALA A 187 -31.70 12.38 12.29
C ALA A 187 -32.75 11.40 11.74
N LEU A 188 -32.88 10.25 12.40
CA LEU A 188 -33.84 9.22 12.03
C LEU A 188 -35.26 9.77 12.15
N SER A 189 -36.08 9.54 11.11
CA SER A 189 -37.49 9.91 11.11
C SER A 189 -38.25 9.18 12.24
N PRO A 190 -39.27 9.82 12.84
CA PRO A 190 -40.11 9.20 13.87
C PRO A 190 -40.72 7.88 13.40
N ARG A 191 -40.67 6.87 14.26
CA ARG A 191 -41.11 5.50 13.96
C ARG A 191 -41.49 4.73 15.20
N HIS A 192 -42.31 3.71 15.00
CA HIS A 192 -42.64 2.68 15.98
C HIS A 192 -41.73 1.45 15.84
N LEU A 193 -41.69 0.62 16.88
CA LEU A 193 -41.24 -0.76 16.77
C LEU A 193 -42.45 -1.68 16.90
N VAL A 194 -42.63 -2.57 15.93
CA VAL A 194 -43.71 -3.56 15.89
C VAL A 194 -43.18 -4.98 15.79
N ALA A 195 -43.98 -5.96 16.19
CA ALA A 195 -43.58 -7.36 16.17
C ALA A 195 -43.53 -7.92 14.74
N LYS A 196 -42.41 -8.51 14.34
CA LYS A 196 -42.27 -9.17 13.02
C LYS A 196 -42.94 -10.55 12.95
N LYS A 197 -43.16 -11.19 14.11
CA LYS A 197 -43.63 -12.57 14.30
C LYS A 197 -44.46 -12.66 15.58
N ASP A 198 -45.29 -13.70 15.67
CA ASP A 198 -45.94 -14.08 16.92
C ASP A 198 -44.89 -14.58 17.90
N ALA A 199 -44.91 -14.07 19.13
CA ALA A 199 -43.89 -14.38 20.13
C ALA A 199 -44.37 -14.10 21.55
N VAL A 200 -43.74 -14.74 22.53
CA VAL A 200 -43.79 -14.29 23.93
C VAL A 200 -42.57 -13.41 24.20
N ILE A 201 -42.77 -12.21 24.74
CA ILE A 201 -41.65 -11.31 25.08
C ILE A 201 -40.77 -11.99 26.12
N TYR A 202 -39.53 -12.30 25.76
CA TYR A 202 -38.54 -12.87 26.67
C TYR A 202 -37.87 -11.76 27.47
N ASP A 203 -37.36 -10.74 26.78
CA ASP A 203 -36.71 -9.58 27.38
C ASP A 203 -36.77 -8.38 26.42
N MET A 204 -36.68 -7.16 26.93
CA MET A 204 -36.68 -5.96 26.10
C MET A 204 -35.83 -4.84 26.67
N PHE A 205 -35.10 -4.17 25.78
CA PHE A 205 -34.31 -2.99 26.09
C PHE A 205 -34.71 -1.86 25.16
N VAL A 206 -35.20 -0.75 25.71
CA VAL A 206 -35.64 0.42 24.94
C VAL A 206 -34.71 1.60 25.21
N GLU A 207 -33.98 2.04 24.19
CA GLU A 207 -33.12 3.22 24.24
C GLU A 207 -33.92 4.51 24.03
N LYS A 208 -34.87 4.48 23.09
CA LYS A 208 -35.77 5.61 22.77
C LYS A 208 -37.16 5.09 22.43
N GLY A 209 -38.18 5.82 22.85
CA GLY A 209 -39.59 5.46 22.70
C GLY A 209 -40.20 5.01 24.03
N GLN A 210 -41.50 4.73 24.01
CA GLN A 210 -42.25 4.27 25.17
C GLN A 210 -42.65 2.79 24.99
N PRO A 211 -42.22 1.86 25.87
CA PRO A 211 -42.64 0.46 25.79
C PRO A 211 -44.14 0.34 26.05
N VAL A 212 -44.82 -0.47 25.24
CA VAL A 212 -46.27 -0.74 25.34
C VAL A 212 -46.53 -2.17 25.82
N VAL A 213 -45.52 -3.04 25.75
CA VAL A 213 -45.58 -4.44 26.17
C VAL A 213 -44.63 -4.70 27.34
N SER A 214 -44.87 -5.80 28.06
CA SER A 214 -44.03 -6.24 29.18
C SER A 214 -43.42 -7.63 28.92
N PRO A 215 -42.30 -7.99 29.58
CA PRO A 215 -41.79 -9.36 29.58
C PRO A 215 -42.86 -10.37 29.97
N HIS A 216 -42.83 -11.55 29.36
CA HIS A 216 -43.80 -12.65 29.49
C HIS A 216 -45.17 -12.41 28.85
N GLN A 217 -45.37 -11.30 28.15
CA GLN A 217 -46.59 -11.04 27.39
C GLN A 217 -46.54 -11.73 26.00
N PHE A 218 -47.66 -12.33 25.58
CA PHE A 218 -47.81 -12.82 24.21
C PHE A 218 -48.19 -11.67 23.26
N VAL A 219 -47.53 -11.60 22.10
CA VAL A 219 -47.79 -10.61 21.06
C VAL A 219 -47.97 -11.27 19.70
N TYR A 220 -48.93 -10.77 18.93
CA TYR A 220 -49.12 -11.17 17.54
C TYR A 220 -48.19 -10.38 16.61
N LYS A 221 -47.90 -10.94 15.44
CA LYS A 221 -47.24 -10.24 14.34
C LYS A 221 -48.00 -8.95 14.01
N GLY A 222 -47.27 -7.83 13.97
CA GLY A 222 -47.78 -6.48 13.76
C GLY A 222 -48.13 -5.73 15.05
N ALA A 223 -48.11 -6.37 16.22
CA ALA A 223 -48.41 -5.69 17.47
C ALA A 223 -47.39 -4.59 17.79
N LEU A 224 -47.86 -3.48 18.36
CA LEU A 224 -47.02 -2.37 18.79
C LEU A 224 -46.21 -2.75 20.02
N LEU A 225 -44.88 -2.78 19.90
CA LEU A 225 -43.96 -3.11 20.98
C LEU A 225 -43.46 -1.85 21.69
N VAL A 226 -43.01 -0.87 20.90
CA VAL A 226 -42.49 0.41 21.39
C VAL A 226 -43.11 1.54 20.56
N SER A 227 -43.77 2.46 21.27
CA SER A 227 -44.35 3.66 20.68
C SER A 227 -43.27 4.71 20.42
N GLY A 228 -43.32 5.36 19.25
CA GLY A 228 -42.53 6.56 18.95
C GLY A 228 -43.11 7.84 19.54
N TYR A 229 -44.29 7.77 20.18
CA TYR A 229 -44.84 8.87 20.99
C TYR A 229 -44.36 8.73 22.43
N ILE A 230 -43.64 9.74 22.93
CA ILE A 230 -43.24 9.84 24.34
C ILE A 230 -43.99 10.99 24.98
N GLY A 231 -44.66 10.74 26.11
CA GLY A 231 -45.30 11.76 26.93
C GLY A 231 -46.61 11.29 27.53
N LYS A 232 -47.22 12.14 28.37
CA LYS A 232 -48.58 11.96 28.86
C LYS A 232 -49.57 12.71 27.96
N GLU A 233 -50.83 12.32 28.00
CA GLU A 233 -51.92 12.92 27.22
C GLU A 233 -51.84 14.46 27.23
N GLY A 234 -51.86 15.06 26.03
CA GLY A 234 -51.73 16.51 25.82
C GLY A 234 -50.32 17.06 25.60
N LYS A 235 -49.25 16.30 25.88
CA LYS A 235 -47.84 16.70 25.62
C LYS A 235 -46.99 15.55 25.03
N THR A 236 -47.38 15.04 23.87
CA THR A 236 -46.66 13.96 23.17
C THR A 236 -45.55 14.51 22.28
N LYS A 237 -44.33 13.96 22.40
CA LYS A 237 -43.20 14.22 21.49
C LYS A 237 -42.98 13.01 20.59
N LEU A 238 -42.77 13.28 19.30
CA LEU A 238 -42.39 12.27 18.32
C LEU A 238 -40.89 12.00 18.37
N VAL A 239 -40.52 10.73 18.50
CA VAL A 239 -39.14 10.27 18.47
C VAL A 239 -38.99 9.04 17.57
N PRO A 240 -37.79 8.79 17.02
CA PRO A 240 -37.49 7.50 16.43
C PRO A 240 -37.38 6.44 17.54
N ALA A 241 -38.38 5.56 17.66
CA ALA A 241 -38.30 4.45 18.61
C ALA A 241 -37.11 3.55 18.26
N LYS A 242 -36.31 3.24 19.28
CA LYS A 242 -35.09 2.44 19.17
C LYS A 242 -34.97 1.54 20.38
N GLY A 243 -34.87 0.25 20.13
CA GLY A 243 -34.81 -0.76 21.16
C GLY A 243 -34.63 -2.15 20.56
N VAL A 244 -34.27 -3.09 21.41
CA VAL A 244 -34.17 -4.51 21.10
C VAL A 244 -35.28 -5.20 21.88
N VAL A 245 -36.12 -5.97 21.21
CA VAL A 245 -37.18 -6.75 21.84
C VAL A 245 -36.96 -8.20 21.50
N LEU A 246 -36.51 -8.99 22.47
CA LEU A 246 -36.25 -10.41 22.33
C LEU A 246 -37.56 -11.17 22.59
N GLY A 247 -38.01 -11.93 21.59
CA GLY A 247 -39.19 -12.78 21.67
C GLY A 247 -38.83 -14.25 21.56
N GLU A 248 -39.52 -15.08 22.33
CA GLU A 248 -39.53 -16.53 22.16
C GLU A 248 -40.51 -16.89 21.02
N THR A 249 -39.94 -17.40 19.93
CA THR A 249 -40.64 -17.84 18.72
C THR A 249 -40.48 -19.35 18.52
N TRP A 250 -41.38 -19.93 17.72
CA TRP A 250 -41.43 -21.37 17.49
C TRP A 250 -41.29 -21.73 16.03
N TYR A 251 -40.46 -22.74 15.73
CA TYR A 251 -40.26 -23.26 14.38
C TYR A 251 -40.49 -24.76 14.35
N THR A 252 -41.08 -25.23 13.24
CA THR A 252 -41.22 -26.66 12.96
C THR A 252 -40.54 -26.97 11.64
N THR A 253 -39.65 -27.98 11.64
CA THR A 253 -38.99 -28.48 10.42
C THR A 253 -39.21 -29.97 10.28
N ASN A 254 -39.51 -30.39 9.06
CA ASN A 254 -39.70 -31.79 8.71
C ASN A 254 -38.56 -32.24 7.80
N VAL A 255 -37.80 -33.22 8.25
CA VAL A 255 -36.64 -33.76 7.51
C VAL A 255 -36.84 -35.24 7.26
N THR A 256 -36.48 -35.69 6.05
CA THR A 256 -36.52 -37.09 5.66
C THR A 256 -35.11 -37.58 5.32
N ILE A 257 -34.64 -38.60 6.03
CA ILE A 257 -33.32 -39.22 5.82
C ILE A 257 -33.49 -40.65 5.30
N PRO A 258 -32.99 -40.99 4.10
CA PRO A 258 -32.98 -42.37 3.63
C PRO A 258 -31.97 -43.22 4.42
N LEU A 259 -32.39 -44.42 4.85
CA LEU A 259 -31.52 -45.38 5.57
C LEU A 259 -30.42 -45.94 4.68
N ALA A 260 -30.63 -46.01 3.36
CA ALA A 260 -29.61 -46.41 2.41
C ALA A 260 -29.47 -45.33 1.34
N THR A 261 -28.26 -44.77 1.21
CA THR A 261 -27.94 -43.80 0.17
C THR A 261 -26.80 -44.33 -0.67
N LYS A 262 -26.94 -44.25 -1.99
CA LYS A 262 -25.86 -44.53 -2.94
C LYS A 262 -25.13 -43.22 -3.21
N PHE A 263 -23.85 -43.17 -2.89
CA PHE A 263 -22.99 -42.05 -3.23
C PHE A 263 -22.01 -42.48 -4.31
N GLN A 264 -21.75 -41.58 -5.27
CA GLN A 264 -20.63 -41.72 -6.18
C GLN A 264 -19.42 -41.04 -5.53
N THR A 265 -18.32 -41.79 -5.43
CA THR A 265 -17.05 -41.28 -4.89
C THR A 265 -15.99 -41.39 -5.98
N TYR A 266 -15.05 -40.45 -6.04
CA TYR A 266 -13.93 -40.56 -7.00
C TYR A 266 -12.91 -41.58 -6.49
N THR A 267 -12.49 -42.49 -7.36
CA THR A 267 -11.45 -43.49 -7.03
C THR A 267 -10.03 -42.90 -7.05
N GLY A 268 -9.88 -41.68 -7.58
CA GLY A 268 -8.59 -41.00 -7.81
C GLY A 268 -8.04 -41.21 -9.22
N ASN A 269 -8.54 -42.21 -9.96
CA ASN A 269 -8.14 -42.44 -11.34
C ASN A 269 -8.77 -41.38 -12.27
N THR A 270 -7.92 -40.69 -13.03
CA THR A 270 -8.35 -39.61 -13.94
C THR A 270 -7.62 -39.70 -15.28
N VAL A 271 -8.36 -39.61 -16.39
CA VAL A 271 -7.82 -39.41 -17.74
C VAL A 271 -8.13 -37.99 -18.19
N THR A 272 -7.10 -37.29 -18.68
CA THR A 272 -7.26 -35.93 -19.21
C THR A 272 -7.05 -35.93 -20.72
N GLN A 273 -7.98 -35.32 -21.45
CA GLN A 273 -7.90 -35.08 -22.89
C GLN A 273 -7.85 -33.58 -23.16
N HIS A 274 -7.00 -33.19 -24.10
CA HIS A 274 -6.88 -31.79 -24.54
C HIS A 274 -7.35 -31.67 -25.98
N LYS A 275 -8.29 -30.76 -26.22
CA LYS A 275 -8.84 -30.47 -27.55
C LYS A 275 -8.73 -28.99 -27.83
N LEU A 276 -8.46 -28.63 -29.08
CA LEU A 276 -8.55 -27.25 -29.56
C LEU A 276 -9.86 -27.11 -30.31
N ARG A 277 -10.65 -26.09 -30.00
CA ARG A 277 -11.80 -25.71 -30.81
C ARG A 277 -11.39 -24.55 -31.71
N LEU A 278 -11.45 -24.75 -33.01
CA LEU A 278 -11.13 -23.78 -34.06
C LEU A 278 -12.36 -23.61 -34.94
N PHE A 279 -12.97 -22.42 -34.96
CA PHE A 279 -14.13 -22.13 -35.84
C PHE A 279 -15.27 -23.17 -35.77
N GLY A 280 -15.50 -23.76 -34.59
CA GLY A 280 -16.52 -24.79 -34.39
C GLY A 280 -16.02 -26.25 -34.50
N LEU A 281 -14.86 -26.48 -35.12
CA LEU A 281 -14.24 -27.81 -35.23
C LEU A 281 -13.47 -28.14 -33.94
N ARG A 282 -13.72 -29.32 -33.34
CA ARG A 282 -13.00 -29.81 -32.14
C ARG A 282 -11.89 -30.78 -32.55
N ILE A 283 -10.64 -30.33 -32.49
CA ILE A 283 -9.46 -31.11 -32.87
C ILE A 283 -8.80 -31.68 -31.61
N PRO A 284 -8.68 -33.01 -31.44
CA PRO A 284 -7.96 -33.60 -30.31
C PRO A 284 -6.45 -33.39 -30.46
N ILE A 285 -5.82 -32.77 -29.47
CA ILE A 285 -4.38 -32.44 -29.47
C ILE A 285 -3.59 -33.49 -28.67
N TRP A 286 -4.14 -33.94 -27.55
CA TRP A 286 -3.43 -34.81 -26.61
C TRP A 286 -4.39 -35.64 -25.76
N GLY A 287 -3.94 -36.82 -25.30
CA GLY A 287 -4.73 -37.71 -24.46
C GLY A 287 -5.82 -38.44 -25.26
N TRP A 288 -5.45 -39.15 -26.32
CA TRP A 288 -6.40 -39.83 -27.23
C TRP A 288 -7.08 -41.08 -26.66
N LYS A 289 -6.71 -41.53 -25.46
CA LYS A 289 -7.37 -42.67 -24.80
C LYS A 289 -8.62 -42.21 -24.08
N ASP A 290 -9.72 -42.92 -24.27
CA ASP A 290 -10.88 -42.83 -23.37
C ASP A 290 -10.63 -43.79 -22.21
N GLY A 291 -10.70 -43.31 -20.97
CA GLY A 291 -10.60 -44.19 -19.80
C GLY A 291 -11.74 -45.22 -19.80
N GLU A 292 -11.41 -46.51 -19.82
CA GLU A 292 -12.37 -47.62 -19.76
C GLU A 292 -12.88 -47.82 -18.32
N TYR A 293 -13.60 -46.82 -17.81
CA TYR A 293 -14.16 -46.85 -16.46
C TYR A 293 -15.60 -47.36 -16.48
N LYS A 294 -15.94 -48.24 -15.53
CA LYS A 294 -17.30 -48.78 -15.38
C LYS A 294 -18.33 -47.68 -15.08
N SER A 295 -17.95 -46.68 -14.30
CA SER A 295 -18.73 -45.46 -14.07
C SER A 295 -17.77 -44.26 -14.10
N LYS A 296 -18.17 -43.19 -14.79
CA LYS A 296 -17.30 -42.03 -15.02
C LYS A 296 -18.09 -40.73 -14.92
N GLU A 297 -17.43 -39.72 -14.37
CA GLU A 297 -17.87 -38.34 -14.45
C GLU A 297 -16.97 -37.58 -15.43
N VAL A 298 -17.60 -36.86 -16.37
CA VAL A 298 -16.89 -36.12 -17.41
C VAL A 298 -17.08 -34.64 -17.15
N SER A 299 -15.98 -33.93 -16.89
CA SER A 299 -15.96 -32.48 -16.77
C SER A 299 -15.23 -31.89 -17.98
N GLU A 300 -15.88 -30.97 -18.69
CA GLU A 300 -15.27 -30.21 -19.78
C GLU A 300 -15.13 -28.74 -19.37
N ASN A 301 -13.91 -28.24 -19.37
CA ASN A 301 -13.62 -26.82 -19.18
C ASN A 301 -13.12 -26.23 -20.50
N GLU A 302 -13.85 -25.24 -21.01
CA GLU A 302 -13.51 -24.51 -22.23
C GLU A 302 -12.96 -23.13 -21.87
N THR A 303 -11.69 -22.90 -22.20
CA THR A 303 -11.01 -21.62 -21.99
C THR A 303 -10.81 -20.91 -23.33
N PRO A 304 -11.49 -19.77 -23.59
CA PRO A 304 -11.29 -19.01 -24.81
C PRO A 304 -9.92 -18.33 -24.82
N LEU A 305 -9.20 -18.42 -25.93
CA LEU A 305 -7.93 -17.73 -26.10
C LEU A 305 -8.19 -16.23 -26.32
N LYS A 306 -7.60 -15.40 -25.46
CA LYS A 306 -7.71 -13.94 -25.54
C LYS A 306 -6.40 -13.35 -26.04
N PHE A 307 -6.50 -12.46 -27.01
CA PHE A 307 -5.38 -11.61 -27.44
C PHE A 307 -5.74 -10.16 -27.11
N TRP A 308 -5.10 -9.60 -26.09
CA TRP A 308 -5.43 -8.30 -25.52
C TRP A 308 -6.89 -8.21 -25.05
N LYS A 309 -7.73 -7.38 -25.70
CA LYS A 309 -9.17 -7.22 -25.42
C LYS A 309 -10.06 -8.06 -26.35
N TRP A 310 -9.48 -8.82 -27.28
CA TRP A 310 -10.23 -9.62 -28.25
C TRP A 310 -10.29 -11.10 -27.83
N THR A 311 -11.49 -11.69 -27.89
CA THR A 311 -11.71 -13.13 -27.76
C THR A 311 -11.58 -13.77 -29.13
N LEU A 312 -10.52 -14.54 -29.35
CA LEU A 312 -10.30 -15.24 -30.61
C LEU A 312 -11.37 -16.35 -30.78
N PRO A 313 -11.72 -16.74 -32.02
CA PRO A 313 -12.59 -17.89 -32.31
C PRO A 313 -11.86 -19.22 -32.09
N VAL A 314 -10.95 -19.26 -31.12
CA VAL A 314 -10.14 -20.40 -30.72
C VAL A 314 -10.27 -20.59 -29.22
N SER A 315 -10.65 -21.79 -28.78
CA SER A 315 -10.72 -22.14 -27.36
C SER A 315 -9.98 -23.44 -27.07
N PHE A 316 -9.35 -23.50 -25.91
CA PHE A 316 -8.72 -24.71 -25.41
C PHE A 316 -9.72 -25.45 -24.52
N ILE A 317 -9.97 -26.71 -24.83
CA ILE A 317 -10.91 -27.56 -24.09
C ILE A 317 -10.09 -28.60 -23.32
N LYS A 318 -10.17 -28.56 -22.00
CA LYS A 318 -9.65 -29.61 -21.12
C LYS A 318 -10.83 -30.48 -20.70
N LYS A 319 -10.83 -31.74 -21.14
CA LYS A 319 -11.81 -32.75 -20.75
C LYS A 319 -11.17 -33.68 -19.73
N GLU A 320 -11.68 -33.68 -18.50
CA GLU A 320 -11.27 -34.60 -17.45
C GLU A 320 -12.33 -35.69 -17.29
N ILE A 321 -11.92 -36.94 -17.41
CA ILE A 321 -12.74 -38.12 -17.20
C ILE A 321 -12.27 -38.75 -15.89
N ARG A 322 -13.08 -38.67 -14.86
CA ARG A 322 -12.78 -39.22 -13.53
C ARG A 322 -13.56 -40.49 -13.32
N GLU A 323 -12.89 -41.54 -12.87
CA GLU A 323 -13.56 -42.77 -12.46
C GLU A 323 -14.31 -42.54 -11.15
N THR A 324 -15.57 -42.97 -11.14
CA THR A 324 -16.43 -42.94 -9.96
C THR A 324 -16.78 -44.35 -9.55
N ASP A 325 -16.80 -44.62 -8.25
CA ASP A 325 -17.32 -45.86 -7.70
C ASP A 325 -18.53 -45.62 -6.80
N GLY A 326 -19.47 -46.56 -6.85
CA GLY A 326 -20.75 -46.49 -6.15
C GLY A 326 -20.66 -47.06 -4.75
N VAL A 327 -20.41 -46.22 -3.75
CA VAL A 327 -20.39 -46.64 -2.35
C VAL A 327 -21.81 -46.54 -1.78
N LYS A 328 -22.35 -47.67 -1.32
CA LYS A 328 -23.64 -47.70 -0.61
C LYS A 328 -23.39 -47.44 0.87
N ARG A 329 -23.77 -46.26 1.35
CA ARG A 329 -23.77 -45.94 2.78
C ARG A 329 -25.13 -46.31 3.37
N VAL A 330 -25.13 -47.19 4.36
CA VAL A 330 -26.32 -47.56 5.11
C VAL A 330 -26.21 -46.95 6.50
N TYR A 331 -27.20 -46.14 6.88
CA TYR A 331 -27.33 -45.60 8.22
C TYR A 331 -28.09 -46.58 9.11
N THR A 332 -27.67 -46.66 10.37
CA THR A 332 -28.55 -47.20 11.41
C THR A 332 -29.71 -46.23 11.68
N LYS A 333 -30.77 -46.71 12.33
CA LYS A 333 -31.90 -45.84 12.73
C LYS A 333 -31.44 -44.66 13.59
N GLU A 334 -30.49 -44.90 14.50
CA GLU A 334 -29.95 -43.87 15.38
C GLU A 334 -29.10 -42.85 14.63
N GLU A 335 -28.23 -43.31 13.73
CA GLU A 335 -27.42 -42.44 12.88
C GLU A 335 -28.29 -41.57 11.96
N ALA A 336 -29.36 -42.15 11.38
CA ALA A 336 -30.30 -41.41 10.54
C ALA A 336 -31.06 -40.34 11.34
N VAL A 337 -31.39 -40.61 12.61
CA VAL A 337 -32.00 -39.61 13.51
C VAL A 337 -31.02 -38.48 13.83
N GLN A 338 -29.75 -38.79 14.11
CA GLN A 338 -28.73 -37.76 14.38
C GLN A 338 -28.44 -36.91 13.14
N ALA A 339 -28.33 -37.54 11.97
CA ALA A 339 -28.20 -36.83 10.69
C ALA A 339 -29.42 -35.95 10.41
N GLY A 340 -30.63 -36.44 10.72
CA GLY A 340 -31.87 -35.68 10.63
C GLY A 340 -31.90 -34.47 11.56
N ARG A 341 -31.47 -34.61 12.82
CA ARG A 341 -31.34 -33.50 13.77
C ARG A 341 -30.36 -32.44 13.28
N ALA A 342 -29.20 -32.86 12.77
CA ALA A 342 -28.19 -31.95 12.25
C ALA A 342 -28.70 -31.18 11.01
N MET A 343 -29.41 -31.87 10.12
CA MET A 343 -30.01 -31.25 8.94
C MET A 343 -31.13 -30.27 9.31
N ALA A 344 -32.04 -30.67 10.20
CA ALA A 344 -33.12 -29.81 10.71
C ALA A 344 -32.58 -28.54 11.37
N LYS A 345 -31.54 -28.68 12.20
CA LYS A 345 -30.86 -27.54 12.84
C LYS A 345 -30.21 -26.60 11.83
N LYS A 346 -29.64 -27.15 10.74
CA LYS A 346 -29.08 -26.37 9.64
C LYS A 346 -30.16 -25.61 8.87
N GLU A 347 -31.32 -26.22 8.64
CA GLU A 347 -32.46 -25.56 7.98
C GLU A 347 -33.03 -24.42 8.81
N VAL A 348 -33.28 -24.63 10.10
CA VAL A 348 -33.73 -23.55 11.00
C VAL A 348 -32.73 -22.41 11.04
N ARG A 349 -31.42 -22.71 11.18
CA ARG A 349 -30.39 -21.66 11.20
C ARG A 349 -30.36 -20.77 9.95
N LYS A 350 -30.81 -21.25 8.78
CA LYS A 350 -30.92 -20.42 7.57
C LYS A 350 -32.03 -19.36 7.67
N LEU A 351 -33.04 -19.61 8.50
CA LEU A 351 -34.20 -18.72 8.69
C LEU A 351 -33.97 -17.71 9.83
N LEU A 352 -32.96 -17.94 10.67
CA LEU A 352 -32.66 -17.13 11.84
C LEU A 352 -31.66 -16.02 11.53
N ALA A 353 -31.80 -14.89 12.24
CA ALA A 353 -30.80 -13.83 12.23
C ALA A 353 -29.53 -14.26 13.01
N HIS A 354 -28.41 -13.60 12.76
CA HIS A 354 -27.10 -13.95 13.35
C HIS A 354 -27.08 -13.88 14.88
N ASP A 355 -27.94 -13.05 15.47
CA ASP A 355 -28.09 -12.81 16.91
C ASP A 355 -29.13 -13.71 17.59
N ALA A 356 -29.80 -14.60 16.84
CA ALA A 356 -30.82 -15.50 17.40
C ALA A 356 -30.21 -16.70 18.12
N ARG A 357 -30.81 -17.10 19.24
CA ARG A 357 -30.38 -18.22 20.09
C ARG A 357 -31.46 -19.29 20.17
N ILE A 358 -31.11 -20.53 19.82
CA ILE A 358 -31.99 -21.70 20.03
C ILE A 358 -31.96 -22.02 21.54
N LYS A 359 -33.12 -21.97 22.19
CA LYS A 359 -33.33 -22.26 23.61
C LYS A 359 -33.59 -23.74 23.84
N GLU A 360 -34.49 -24.33 23.05
CA GLU A 360 -34.88 -25.74 23.15
C GLU A 360 -35.03 -26.37 21.76
N GLU A 361 -34.69 -27.66 21.65
CA GLU A 361 -34.94 -28.48 20.47
C GLU A 361 -35.61 -29.80 20.88
N LYS A 362 -36.80 -30.08 20.31
CA LYS A 362 -37.62 -31.24 20.68
C LYS A 362 -38.10 -32.00 19.45
N ILE A 363 -38.03 -33.33 19.49
CA ILE A 363 -38.64 -34.18 18.46
C ILE A 363 -40.15 -34.23 18.74
N LEU A 364 -40.97 -33.79 17.78
CA LEU A 364 -42.43 -33.95 17.84
C LEU A 364 -42.88 -35.32 17.34
N ARG A 365 -42.29 -35.78 16.24
CA ARG A 365 -42.65 -37.04 15.60
C ARG A 365 -41.45 -37.70 14.96
N GLN A 366 -41.33 -39.00 15.17
CA GLN A 366 -40.36 -39.86 14.49
C GLN A 366 -41.12 -41.04 13.88
N SER A 367 -40.97 -41.25 12.58
CA SER A 367 -41.51 -42.44 11.92
C SER A 367 -40.50 -43.03 10.95
N VAL A 368 -40.55 -44.35 10.79
CA VAL A 368 -39.77 -45.07 9.79
C VAL A 368 -40.75 -45.67 8.80
N SER A 369 -40.68 -45.24 7.55
CA SER A 369 -41.56 -45.74 6.49
C SER A 369 -40.77 -45.84 5.19
N ASN A 370 -40.96 -46.94 4.44
CA ASN A 370 -40.34 -47.16 3.13
C ASN A 370 -38.81 -46.96 3.11
N GLY A 371 -38.09 -47.46 4.13
CA GLY A 371 -36.63 -47.33 4.22
C GLY A 371 -36.13 -45.91 4.48
N LYS A 372 -36.99 -44.98 4.90
CA LYS A 372 -36.66 -43.60 5.25
C LYS A 372 -37.10 -43.29 6.68
N VAL A 373 -36.32 -42.47 7.38
CA VAL A 373 -36.66 -41.89 8.68
C VAL A 373 -37.22 -40.49 8.44
N ASN A 374 -38.48 -40.27 8.83
CA ASN A 374 -39.10 -38.95 8.86
C ASN A 374 -39.03 -38.40 10.28
N LEU A 375 -38.50 -37.18 10.41
CA LEU A 375 -38.27 -36.51 11.67
C LEU A 375 -38.95 -35.14 11.63
N SER A 376 -39.88 -34.90 12.55
CA SER A 376 -40.47 -33.58 12.79
C SER A 376 -39.87 -32.98 14.06
N MET A 377 -39.19 -31.85 13.90
CA MET A 377 -38.49 -31.15 14.98
C MET A 377 -39.17 -29.82 15.27
N HIS A 378 -39.29 -29.51 16.56
CA HIS A 378 -39.74 -28.23 17.07
C HIS A 378 -38.59 -27.51 17.75
N TYR A 379 -38.47 -26.21 17.48
CA TYR A 379 -37.42 -25.35 18.03
C TYR A 379 -38.05 -24.14 18.71
N GLN A 380 -37.64 -23.90 19.95
CA GLN A 380 -37.88 -22.64 20.65
C GLN A 380 -36.67 -21.75 20.45
N VAL A 381 -36.88 -20.54 19.92
CA VAL A 381 -35.80 -19.63 19.56
C VAL A 381 -36.06 -18.27 20.19
N ILE A 382 -35.03 -17.72 20.84
CA ILE A 382 -35.00 -16.34 21.31
C ILE A 382 -34.38 -15.51 20.18
N GLU A 383 -35.15 -14.61 19.59
CA GLU A 383 -34.68 -13.72 18.51
C GLU A 383 -35.23 -12.30 18.69
N ASN A 384 -34.54 -11.31 18.13
CA ASN A 384 -35.08 -9.95 18.08
C ASN A 384 -36.32 -9.92 17.15
N ILE A 385 -37.49 -9.61 17.71
CA ILE A 385 -38.75 -9.53 16.98
C ILE A 385 -39.14 -8.11 16.59
N ALA A 386 -38.36 -7.09 16.97
CA ALA A 386 -38.65 -5.70 16.65
C ALA A 386 -38.40 -5.40 15.16
N SER A 387 -39.39 -4.80 14.51
CA SER A 387 -39.32 -4.25 13.15
C SER A 387 -39.71 -2.78 13.18
N GLU A 388 -39.01 -1.95 12.42
CA GLU A 388 -39.35 -0.53 12.32
C GLU A 388 -40.63 -0.33 11.50
N GLN A 389 -41.55 0.50 12.00
CA GLN A 389 -42.73 0.95 11.26
C GLN A 389 -42.77 2.48 11.26
N PRO A 390 -42.72 3.15 10.09
CA PRO A 390 -42.72 4.60 10.02
C PRO A 390 -44.05 5.17 10.55
N ILE A 391 -43.97 6.32 11.20
CA ILE A 391 -45.16 7.09 11.59
C ILE A 391 -45.56 7.94 10.39
N LEU A 392 -46.72 7.63 9.80
CA LEU A 392 -47.33 8.47 8.77
C LEU A 392 -47.91 9.69 9.47
N ILE A 393 -47.22 10.82 9.38
CA ILE A 393 -47.78 12.12 9.77
C ILE A 393 -48.74 12.48 8.63
N GLN A 394 -50.05 12.32 8.83
CA GLN A 394 -51.01 12.96 7.95
C GLN A 394 -50.81 14.47 8.11
N GLN A 395 -50.23 15.11 7.09
CA GLN A 395 -50.34 16.56 6.93
C GLN A 395 -51.82 16.82 6.62
N GLY A 396 -52.61 17.07 7.65
CA GLY A 396 -54.02 17.41 7.55
C GLY A 396 -54.28 18.73 8.27
N ASP A 397 -54.71 19.71 7.47
CA ASP A 397 -55.34 21.02 7.70
C ASP A 397 -54.59 22.12 8.49
#